data_AF-X1D611-F1
#
_entry.id   AF-X1D611-F1
#
_cell.length_a   1.000
_cell.length_b   1.000
_cell.length_c   1.000
_cell.angle_alpha   90.00
_cell.angle_beta   90.00
_cell.angle_gamma   90.00
#
_symmetry.space_group_name_H-M   'P 1'
#
loop_
_entity.id
_entity.type
_entity.pdbx_description
1 polymer ?
#
loop_
_entity_poly.entity_id
_entity_poly.type
_entity_poly.pdbx_seq_one_letter_code
_entity_poly.pdbx_strand_id
1 'polypeptide(L)'
;METIDMDPLIPKAIWGFNGTERPGAVYLSAALAGHDQIGLPAFGIYGKDVQDQNDNSIPEEVEQKLLQFTKAGLAVATMRGKSYLSIGGVSMGIAGSQVDPSFFCDYLGMGTEYVDMTEIIRRIEEEIYDKEEYQKALLWVKENCKEREDRNIEDLKHSRPQKDTEWEMVVKMTLIVRDLMVGNKRLINLGYTEEAEGHNALVAGFQGQRQWTDHFPNG
;
A
#
# COMPACT_ATOMS: atom_id res chain seq x y z
N MET A 1 -37.27 -4.03 -3.92
CA MET A 1 -36.08 -3.24 -3.54
C MET A 1 -35.60 -3.52 -2.12
N GLU A 2 -36.37 -4.21 -1.28
CA GLU A 2 -36.01 -4.45 0.14
C GLU A 2 -34.84 -5.43 0.35
N THR A 3 -34.47 -6.23 -0.64
CA THR A 3 -33.48 -7.32 -0.50
C THR A 3 -32.13 -7.07 -1.16
N ILE A 4 -31.98 -6.00 -1.94
CA ILE A 4 -30.70 -5.65 -2.58
C ILE A 4 -29.93 -4.68 -1.69
N ASP A 5 -28.61 -4.81 -1.66
CA ASP A 5 -27.74 -3.92 -0.88
C ASP A 5 -27.69 -2.53 -1.53
N MET A 6 -27.99 -1.50 -0.73
CA MET A 6 -28.12 -0.12 -1.18
C MET A 6 -26.89 0.74 -0.89
N ASP A 7 -25.83 0.19 -0.28
CA ASP A 7 -24.61 0.93 0.00
C ASP A 7 -23.89 1.30 -1.31
N PRO A 8 -23.71 2.58 -1.67
CA PRO A 8 -23.06 2.95 -2.92
C PRO A 8 -21.54 2.80 -2.90
N LEU A 9 -20.93 2.61 -1.74
CA LEU A 9 -19.49 2.75 -1.52
C LEU A 9 -18.73 1.43 -1.55
N ILE A 10 -19.42 0.30 -1.44
CA ILE A 10 -18.78 -1.01 -1.39
C ILE A 10 -18.99 -1.82 -2.68
N PRO A 11 -17.95 -2.53 -3.16
CA PRO A 11 -18.13 -3.55 -4.18
C PRO A 11 -19.09 -4.63 -3.69
N LYS A 12 -20.02 -5.04 -4.55
CA LYS A 12 -21.05 -6.03 -4.21
C LYS A 12 -21.24 -7.03 -5.34
N ALA A 13 -21.52 -8.29 -4.98
CA ALA A 13 -21.75 -9.38 -5.92
C ALA A 13 -22.93 -10.23 -5.46
N ILE A 14 -23.65 -10.81 -6.43
CA ILE A 14 -24.80 -11.68 -6.19
C ILE A 14 -24.53 -13.00 -6.91
N TRP A 15 -24.55 -14.11 -6.16
CA TRP A 15 -24.51 -15.46 -6.73
C TRP A 15 -25.92 -16.05 -6.78
N GLY A 16 -26.41 -16.31 -7.98
CA GLY A 16 -27.66 -17.03 -8.22
C GLY A 16 -27.39 -18.51 -8.47
N PHE A 17 -27.96 -19.38 -7.63
CA PHE A 17 -27.94 -20.82 -7.85
C PHE A 17 -28.65 -21.17 -9.17
N ASN A 18 -27.99 -21.97 -10.02
CA ASN A 18 -28.53 -22.43 -11.30
C ASN A 18 -29.28 -23.75 -11.11
N GLY A 19 -30.49 -23.68 -10.56
CA GLY A 19 -31.36 -24.84 -10.38
C GLY A 19 -32.74 -24.59 -10.98
N THR A 20 -33.47 -25.67 -11.29
CA THR A 20 -34.81 -25.55 -11.88
C THR A 20 -35.91 -25.37 -10.81
N GLU A 21 -35.78 -26.07 -9.68
CA GLU A 21 -36.70 -26.06 -8.54
C GLU A 21 -36.48 -24.84 -7.63
N ARG A 22 -35.29 -24.25 -7.71
CA ARG A 22 -34.85 -23.05 -6.99
C ARG A 22 -34.38 -22.03 -8.03
N PRO A 23 -35.24 -21.10 -8.49
CA PRO A 23 -34.93 -20.18 -9.57
C PRO A 23 -34.00 -19.03 -9.10
N GLY A 24 -32.84 -19.36 -8.53
CA GLY A 24 -31.84 -18.39 -8.05
C GLY A 24 -31.31 -17.49 -9.18
N ALA A 25 -31.20 -18.04 -10.39
CA ALA A 25 -30.87 -17.30 -11.62
C ALA A 25 -31.86 -16.16 -11.92
N VAL A 26 -33.16 -16.39 -11.69
CA VAL A 26 -34.21 -15.39 -11.95
C VAL A 26 -34.10 -14.24 -10.97
N TYR A 27 -33.87 -14.55 -9.69
CA TYR A 27 -33.58 -13.52 -8.69
C TYR A 27 -32.33 -12.74 -9.05
N LEU A 28 -31.25 -13.41 -9.46
CA LEU A 28 -30.02 -12.77 -9.89
C LEU A 28 -30.27 -11.74 -11.00
N SER A 29 -30.96 -12.12 -12.08
CA SER A 29 -31.27 -11.19 -13.17
C SER A 29 -32.15 -10.02 -12.73
N ALA A 30 -33.17 -10.26 -11.90
CA ALA A 30 -34.04 -9.21 -11.39
C ALA A 30 -33.30 -8.25 -10.44
N ALA A 31 -32.42 -8.76 -9.59
CA ALA A 31 -31.62 -7.97 -8.67
C ALA A 31 -30.59 -7.11 -9.41
N LEU A 32 -29.89 -7.68 -10.41
CA LEU A 32 -28.95 -6.92 -11.25
C LEU A 32 -29.66 -5.82 -12.06
N ALA A 33 -30.82 -6.11 -12.64
CA ALA A 33 -31.63 -5.09 -13.31
C ALA A 33 -32.08 -3.97 -12.35
N GLY A 34 -32.40 -4.33 -11.10
CA GLY A 34 -32.69 -3.37 -10.03
C GLY A 34 -31.49 -2.47 -9.72
N HIS A 35 -30.29 -3.07 -9.57
CA HIS A 35 -29.02 -2.37 -9.38
C HIS A 35 -28.69 -1.39 -10.53
N ASP A 36 -28.84 -1.84 -11.76
CA ASP A 36 -28.62 -1.03 -12.96
C ASP A 36 -29.60 0.15 -13.03
N GLN A 37 -30.88 -0.07 -12.69
CA GLN A 37 -31.92 0.96 -12.72
C GLN A 37 -31.63 2.13 -11.76
N ILE A 38 -31.02 1.85 -10.61
CA ILE A 38 -30.72 2.86 -9.58
C ILE A 38 -29.27 3.35 -9.61
N GLY A 39 -28.45 2.86 -10.54
CA GLY A 39 -27.05 3.27 -10.69
C GLY A 39 -26.12 2.75 -9.57
N LEU A 40 -26.39 1.55 -9.04
CA LEU A 40 -25.55 0.89 -8.03
C LEU A 40 -24.94 -0.40 -8.60
N PRO A 41 -23.77 -0.35 -9.27
CA PRO A 41 -23.20 -1.52 -9.94
C PRO A 41 -23.00 -2.73 -9.00
N ALA A 42 -23.34 -3.91 -9.51
CA ALA A 42 -23.16 -5.19 -8.81
C ALA A 42 -22.66 -6.28 -9.78
N PHE A 43 -21.83 -7.20 -9.28
CA PHE A 43 -21.31 -8.31 -10.07
C PHE A 43 -22.26 -9.51 -10.03
N GLY A 44 -22.60 -10.04 -11.21
CA GLY A 44 -23.38 -11.27 -11.32
C GLY A 44 -22.50 -12.51 -11.36
N ILE A 45 -22.76 -13.46 -10.47
CA ILE A 45 -22.10 -14.77 -10.46
C ILE A 45 -23.14 -15.84 -10.76
N TYR A 46 -22.92 -16.56 -11.85
CA TYR A 46 -23.82 -17.59 -12.34
C TYR A 46 -22.98 -18.78 -12.84
N GLY A 47 -23.39 -19.98 -12.44
CA GLY A 47 -22.87 -21.25 -12.94
C GLY A 47 -23.52 -21.61 -14.26
N LYS A 48 -22.74 -22.16 -15.18
CA LYS A 48 -23.13 -22.55 -16.53
C LYS A 48 -24.06 -23.76 -16.52
N ASP A 49 -23.71 -24.76 -15.71
CA ASP A 49 -24.43 -26.03 -15.65
C ASP A 49 -25.52 -25.99 -14.59
N VAL A 50 -26.65 -26.64 -14.89
CA VAL A 50 -27.78 -26.76 -13.96
C VAL A 50 -27.40 -27.74 -12.85
N GLN A 51 -27.61 -27.34 -11.60
CA GLN A 51 -27.37 -28.14 -10.40
C GLN A 51 -28.68 -28.63 -9.79
N ASP A 52 -28.67 -29.86 -9.28
CA ASP A 52 -29.79 -30.44 -8.54
C ASP A 52 -30.00 -29.70 -7.23
N GLN A 53 -31.24 -29.62 -6.75
CA GLN A 53 -31.58 -28.90 -5.51
C GLN A 53 -30.77 -29.32 -4.28
N ASN A 54 -30.32 -30.59 -4.22
CA ASN A 54 -29.57 -31.14 -3.09
C ASN A 54 -28.04 -31.11 -3.28
N ASP A 55 -27.57 -30.59 -4.41
CA ASP A 55 -26.15 -30.41 -4.67
C ASP A 55 -25.62 -29.19 -3.90
N ASN A 56 -24.77 -29.45 -2.91
CA ASN A 56 -24.14 -28.43 -2.08
C ASN A 56 -22.71 -28.11 -2.53
N SER A 57 -22.25 -28.65 -3.66
CA SER A 57 -20.95 -28.31 -4.23
C SER A 57 -20.97 -26.94 -4.90
N ILE A 58 -19.84 -26.23 -4.84
CA ILE A 58 -19.63 -25.00 -5.58
C ILE A 58 -18.93 -25.38 -6.88
N PRO A 59 -19.51 -25.09 -8.07
CA PRO A 59 -18.83 -25.31 -9.33
C PRO A 59 -17.52 -24.52 -9.41
N GLU A 60 -16.49 -25.10 -10.03
CA GLU A 60 -15.15 -24.48 -10.10
C GLU A 60 -15.18 -23.06 -10.68
N GLU A 61 -15.97 -22.82 -11.73
CA GLU A 61 -16.13 -21.51 -12.36
C GLU A 61 -16.83 -20.48 -11.45
N VAL A 62 -17.73 -20.93 -10.57
CA VAL A 62 -18.39 -20.08 -9.56
C VAL A 62 -17.39 -19.74 -8.47
N GLU A 63 -16.63 -20.72 -8.00
CA GLU A 63 -15.55 -20.53 -7.04
C GLU A 63 -14.51 -19.51 -7.55
N GLN A 64 -14.05 -19.65 -8.80
CA GLN A 64 -13.11 -18.71 -9.41
C GLN A 64 -13.65 -17.27 -9.41
N LYS A 65 -14.91 -17.07 -9.80
CA LYS A 65 -15.55 -15.73 -9.79
C LYS A 65 -15.68 -15.17 -8.37
N LEU A 66 -16.09 -16.00 -7.40
CA LEU A 66 -16.20 -15.60 -5.99
C LEU A 66 -14.84 -15.17 -5.43
N LEU A 67 -13.79 -15.97 -5.66
CA LEU A 67 -12.44 -15.67 -5.19
C LEU A 67 -11.87 -14.42 -5.88
N GLN A 68 -12.07 -14.27 -7.18
CA GLN A 68 -11.61 -13.10 -7.92
C GLN A 68 -12.29 -11.82 -7.42
N PHE A 69 -13.61 -11.83 -7.30
CA PHE A 69 -14.37 -10.71 -6.75
C PHE A 69 -13.92 -10.36 -5.33
N THR A 70 -13.79 -11.37 -4.48
CA THR A 70 -13.40 -11.17 -3.07
C THR A 70 -12.00 -10.58 -2.96
N LYS A 71 -11.02 -11.07 -3.72
CA LYS A 71 -9.65 -10.52 -3.74
C LYS A 71 -9.63 -9.06 -4.20
N ALA A 72 -10.37 -8.73 -5.26
CA ALA A 72 -10.47 -7.36 -5.75
C ALA A 72 -11.17 -6.44 -4.74
N GLY A 73 -12.29 -6.90 -4.16
CA GLY A 73 -13.02 -6.17 -3.13
C GLY A 73 -12.19 -5.89 -1.88
N LEU A 74 -11.40 -6.88 -1.42
CA LEU A 74 -10.46 -6.71 -0.31
C LEU A 74 -9.39 -5.67 -0.61
N ALA A 75 -8.84 -5.62 -1.83
CA ALA A 75 -7.88 -4.61 -2.21
C ALA A 75 -8.48 -3.19 -2.12
N VAL A 76 -9.70 -3.00 -2.66
CA VAL A 76 -10.43 -1.72 -2.57
C VAL A 76 -10.69 -1.34 -1.11
N ALA A 77 -11.19 -2.27 -0.30
CA ALA A 77 -11.48 -2.02 1.12
C ALA A 77 -10.22 -1.72 1.94
N THR A 78 -9.08 -2.33 1.60
CA THR A 78 -7.81 -2.14 2.32
C THR A 78 -7.20 -0.77 2.07
N MET A 79 -7.34 -0.23 0.85
CA MET A 79 -6.85 1.11 0.51
C MET A 79 -7.64 2.21 1.22
N ARG A 80 -8.96 2.04 1.34
CA ARG A 80 -9.84 3.08 1.87
C ARG A 80 -9.46 3.52 3.29
N GLY A 81 -9.35 4.83 3.50
CA GLY A 81 -8.97 5.44 4.78
C GLY A 81 -7.49 5.32 5.12
N LYS A 82 -6.65 4.81 4.20
CA LYS A 82 -5.19 4.85 4.31
C LYS A 82 -4.61 6.05 3.60
N SER A 83 -3.35 6.34 3.88
CA SER A 83 -2.63 7.45 3.24
C SER A 83 -1.61 6.95 2.22
N TYR A 84 -1.37 7.76 1.19
CA TYR A 84 -0.12 7.76 0.46
C TYR A 84 0.80 8.81 1.07
N LEU A 85 2.03 8.44 1.43
CA LEU A 85 3.01 9.37 1.99
C LEU A 85 4.02 9.82 0.93
N SER A 86 4.03 11.10 0.60
CA SER A 86 5.04 11.74 -0.25
C SER A 86 6.20 12.24 0.62
N ILE A 87 7.36 11.62 0.47
CA ILE A 87 8.61 12.04 1.13
C ILE A 87 9.45 12.82 0.12
N GLY A 88 9.41 14.14 0.25
CA GLY A 88 9.76 15.09 -0.80
C GLY A 88 8.57 15.37 -1.73
N GLY A 89 8.88 15.91 -2.91
CA GLY A 89 7.93 16.23 -3.97
C GLY A 89 8.33 15.65 -5.32
N VAL A 90 8.38 16.50 -6.34
CA VAL A 90 8.63 16.08 -7.73
C VAL A 90 10.08 15.67 -7.93
N SER A 91 10.30 14.46 -8.47
CA SER A 91 11.63 13.98 -8.84
C SER A 91 11.87 14.22 -10.32
N MET A 92 12.80 15.12 -10.64
CA MET A 92 13.29 15.37 -12.02
C MET A 92 12.20 15.70 -13.07
N GLY A 93 11.08 16.28 -12.64
CA GLY A 93 9.96 16.59 -13.55
C GLY A 93 9.15 15.36 -13.99
N ILE A 94 9.33 14.20 -13.35
CA ILE A 94 8.58 12.98 -13.65
C ILE A 94 7.11 13.20 -13.31
N ALA A 95 6.23 13.03 -14.30
CA ALA A 95 4.79 13.27 -14.15
C ALA A 95 4.17 12.47 -12.99
N GLY A 96 4.53 11.19 -12.83
CA GLY A 96 4.03 10.36 -11.73
C GLY A 96 4.49 10.77 -10.32
N SER A 97 5.47 11.67 -10.20
CA SER A 97 5.89 12.24 -8.91
C SER A 97 5.18 13.56 -8.58
N GLN A 98 4.38 14.09 -9.51
CA GLN A 98 3.42 15.15 -9.22
C GLN A 98 2.18 14.49 -8.60
N VAL A 99 2.17 14.39 -7.28
CA VAL A 99 1.08 13.76 -6.53
C VAL A 99 -0.22 14.52 -6.79
N ASP A 100 -1.24 13.81 -7.27
CA ASP A 100 -2.60 14.31 -7.46
C ASP A 100 -3.50 13.82 -6.31
N PRO A 101 -3.81 14.67 -5.31
CA PRO A 101 -4.66 14.30 -4.18
C PRO A 101 -6.06 13.86 -4.60
N SER A 102 -6.60 14.44 -5.69
CA SER A 102 -7.97 14.14 -6.13
C SER A 102 -8.09 12.71 -6.63
N PHE A 103 -7.06 12.20 -7.32
CA PHE A 103 -7.00 10.80 -7.71
C PHE A 103 -7.04 9.85 -6.50
N PHE A 104 -6.22 10.09 -5.48
CA PHE A 104 -6.19 9.25 -4.27
C PHE A 104 -7.52 9.31 -3.49
N CYS A 105 -8.08 10.50 -3.32
CA CYS A 105 -9.33 10.69 -2.61
C CYS A 105 -10.52 10.07 -3.37
N ASP A 106 -10.72 10.47 -4.62
CA ASP A 106 -11.95 10.16 -5.36
C ASP A 106 -12.00 8.72 -5.85
N TYR A 107 -10.87 8.15 -6.27
CA TYR A 107 -10.83 6.78 -6.82
C TYR A 107 -10.48 5.72 -5.77
N LEU A 108 -9.57 6.03 -4.85
CA LEU A 108 -9.05 5.04 -3.90
C LEU A 108 -9.62 5.21 -2.49
N GLY A 109 -10.29 6.33 -2.21
CA GLY A 109 -10.73 6.68 -0.86
C GLY A 109 -9.56 6.84 0.11
N MET A 110 -8.39 7.24 -0.40
CA MET A 110 -7.15 7.42 0.34
C MET A 110 -6.86 8.90 0.62
N GLY A 111 -6.14 9.17 1.71
CA GLY A 111 -5.52 10.47 1.97
C GLY A 111 -4.16 10.62 1.32
N THR A 112 -3.65 11.85 1.25
CA THR A 112 -2.26 12.13 0.87
C THR A 112 -1.58 12.92 1.98
N GLU A 113 -0.43 12.42 2.42
CA GLU A 113 0.40 13.01 3.47
C GLU A 113 1.72 13.47 2.86
N TYR A 114 2.29 14.55 3.40
CA TYR A 114 3.47 15.19 2.83
C TYR A 114 4.49 15.49 3.91
N VAL A 115 5.71 15.03 3.69
CA VAL A 115 6.87 15.39 4.51
C VAL A 115 8.01 15.79 3.59
N ASP A 116 8.66 16.91 3.88
CA ASP A 116 9.89 17.27 3.16
C ASP A 116 11.04 16.34 3.57
N MET A 117 12.00 16.12 2.68
CA MET A 117 13.12 15.22 2.97
C MET A 117 14.01 15.73 4.12
N THR A 118 13.93 17.00 4.49
CA THR A 118 14.56 17.54 5.72
C THR A 118 14.13 16.80 6.99
N GLU A 119 12.93 16.22 7.04
CA GLU A 119 12.50 15.43 8.20
C GLU A 119 13.37 14.18 8.41
N ILE A 120 13.88 13.58 7.33
CA ILE A 120 14.83 12.46 7.46
C ILE A 120 16.11 12.94 8.14
N ILE A 121 16.64 14.10 7.74
CA ILE A 121 17.85 14.66 8.34
C ILE A 121 17.62 15.02 9.81
N ARG A 122 16.50 15.68 10.13
CA ARG A 122 16.13 15.97 11.52
C ARG A 122 16.12 14.70 12.36
N ARG A 123 15.46 13.64 11.90
CA ARG A 123 15.41 12.36 12.64
C ARG A 123 16.76 11.68 12.76
N ILE A 124 17.66 11.83 11.78
CA ILE A 124 19.03 11.29 11.88
C ILE A 124 19.84 12.07 12.93
N GLU A 125 19.83 13.40 12.86
CA GLU A 125 20.64 14.29 13.70
C GLU A 125 20.15 14.35 15.15
N GLU A 126 18.83 14.40 15.35
CA GLU A 126 18.19 14.39 16.67
C GLU A 126 17.99 12.96 17.22
N GLU A 127 18.47 11.94 16.50
CA GLU A 127 18.43 10.53 16.89
C GLU A 127 17.02 9.98 17.16
N ILE A 128 16.05 10.37 16.32
CA ILE A 128 14.64 9.99 16.39
C ILE A 128 14.39 8.69 15.63
N TYR A 129 14.92 7.61 16.20
CA TYR A 129 14.75 6.23 15.75
C TYR A 129 15.12 5.27 16.89
N ASP A 130 14.69 4.02 16.82
CA ASP A 130 15.10 3.02 17.81
C ASP A 130 16.58 2.63 17.60
N LYS A 131 17.46 3.13 18.47
CA LYS A 131 18.90 2.84 18.43
C LYS A 131 19.22 1.36 18.64
N GLU A 132 18.44 0.65 19.44
CA GLU A 132 18.66 -0.79 19.66
C GLU A 132 18.33 -1.58 18.39
N GLU A 133 17.25 -1.21 17.70
CA GLU A 133 16.89 -1.78 16.40
C GLU A 133 17.94 -1.45 15.35
N TYR A 134 18.38 -0.19 15.28
CA TYR A 134 19.44 0.25 14.36
C TYR A 134 20.71 -0.60 14.49
N GLN A 135 21.17 -0.88 15.71
CA GLN A 135 22.36 -1.72 15.91
C GLN A 135 22.15 -3.15 15.39
N LYS A 136 20.97 -3.74 15.63
CA LYS A 136 20.63 -5.07 15.10
C LYS A 136 20.55 -5.06 13.57
N ALA A 137 19.92 -4.04 13.00
CA ALA A 137 19.78 -3.88 11.56
C ALA A 137 21.15 -3.72 10.87
N LEU A 138 22.04 -2.89 11.42
CA LEU A 138 23.37 -2.68 10.86
C LEU A 138 24.23 -3.95 10.93
N LEU A 139 24.16 -4.71 12.03
CA LEU A 139 24.82 -6.02 12.14
C LEU A 139 24.29 -6.99 11.09
N TRP A 140 22.96 -7.06 10.94
CA TRP A 140 22.33 -7.92 9.94
C TRP A 140 22.74 -7.54 8.52
N VAL A 141 22.79 -6.24 8.20
CA VAL A 141 23.24 -5.73 6.89
C VAL A 141 24.68 -6.13 6.63
N LYS A 142 25.59 -5.99 7.61
CA LYS A 142 27.00 -6.39 7.46
C LYS A 142 27.16 -7.88 7.18
N GLU A 143 26.32 -8.72 7.77
CA GLU A 143 26.35 -10.17 7.58
C GLU A 143 25.73 -10.62 6.25
N ASN A 144 24.65 -9.97 5.81
CA ASN A 144 23.80 -10.47 4.73
C ASN A 144 23.93 -9.67 3.42
N CYS A 145 24.24 -8.38 3.48
CA CYS A 145 24.34 -7.49 2.32
C CYS A 145 25.80 -7.35 1.88
N LYS A 146 26.26 -8.25 1.01
CA LYS A 146 27.64 -8.24 0.50
C LYS A 146 27.87 -7.10 -0.48
N GLU A 147 28.71 -6.12 -0.10
CA GLU A 147 29.19 -5.07 -1.01
C GLU A 147 29.95 -5.70 -2.19
N ARG A 148 29.63 -5.25 -3.41
CA ARG A 148 30.24 -5.73 -4.65
C ARG A 148 31.36 -4.79 -5.10
N GLU A 149 32.06 -5.21 -6.16
CA GLU A 149 33.08 -4.39 -6.81
C GLU A 149 32.55 -3.00 -7.18
N ASP A 150 33.31 -1.98 -6.80
CA ASP A 150 33.04 -0.58 -7.08
C ASP A 150 33.49 -0.23 -8.51
N ARG A 151 32.51 0.11 -9.36
CA ARG A 151 32.71 0.42 -10.78
C ARG A 151 32.86 1.92 -11.07
N ASN A 152 32.86 2.76 -10.06
CA ASN A 152 33.17 4.17 -10.25
C ASN A 152 34.59 4.33 -10.79
N ILE A 153 34.83 5.42 -11.52
CA ILE A 153 36.21 5.82 -11.85
C ILE A 153 36.96 6.10 -10.54
N GLU A 154 38.28 5.89 -10.54
CA GLU A 154 39.08 5.89 -9.30
C GLU A 154 38.89 7.17 -8.47
N ASP A 155 38.83 8.33 -9.12
CA ASP A 155 38.67 9.64 -8.49
C ASP A 155 37.28 9.86 -7.85
N LEU A 156 36.28 9.04 -8.21
CA LEU A 156 34.92 9.06 -7.63
C LEU A 156 34.67 7.91 -6.67
N LYS A 157 35.63 7.00 -6.46
CA LYS A 157 35.46 5.92 -5.50
C LYS A 157 35.52 6.46 -4.09
N HIS A 158 34.48 6.19 -3.32
CA HIS A 158 34.44 6.54 -1.92
C HIS A 158 35.42 5.69 -1.10
N SER A 159 36.04 6.31 -0.12
CA SER A 159 36.91 5.61 0.84
C SER A 159 36.10 4.60 1.67
N ARG A 160 36.76 3.56 2.21
CA ARG A 160 36.09 2.59 3.08
C ARG A 160 35.35 3.26 4.27
N PRO A 161 35.95 4.20 5.01
CA PRO A 161 35.24 4.91 6.08
C PRO A 161 34.00 5.66 5.58
N GLN A 162 34.10 6.32 4.41
CA GLN A 162 32.96 7.00 3.82
C GLN A 162 31.83 6.02 3.49
N LYS A 163 32.14 4.91 2.81
CA LYS A 163 31.13 3.87 2.51
C LYS A 163 30.49 3.30 3.76
N ASP A 164 31.25 3.14 4.84
CA ASP A 164 30.70 2.67 6.11
C ASP A 164 29.70 3.68 6.70
N THR A 165 29.98 4.98 6.63
CA THR A 165 29.03 6.03 7.03
C THR A 165 27.78 6.07 6.13
N GLU A 166 27.94 5.78 4.84
CA GLU A 166 26.83 5.72 3.89
C GLU A 166 25.91 4.53 4.21
N TRP A 167 26.47 3.36 4.52
CA TRP A 167 25.71 2.21 5.01
C TRP A 167 24.93 2.54 6.29
N GLU A 168 25.56 3.22 7.25
CA GLU A 168 24.90 3.64 8.48
C GLU A 168 23.72 4.57 8.20
N MET A 169 23.89 5.52 7.26
CA MET A 169 22.85 6.47 6.88
C MET A 169 21.68 5.78 6.18
N VAL A 170 21.92 4.90 5.21
CA VAL A 170 20.85 4.18 4.48
C VAL A 170 20.04 3.29 5.40
N VAL A 171 20.67 2.64 6.40
CA VAL A 171 19.95 1.86 7.42
C VAL A 171 19.06 2.78 8.27
N LYS A 172 19.56 3.94 8.71
CA LYS A 172 18.73 4.92 9.44
C LYS A 172 17.57 5.44 8.59
N MET A 173 17.81 5.79 7.33
CA MET A 173 16.78 6.20 6.38
C MET A 173 15.68 5.14 6.26
N THR A 174 16.06 3.86 6.15
CA THR A 174 15.11 2.75 6.05
C THR A 174 14.19 2.67 7.28
N LEU A 175 14.76 2.77 8.48
CA LEU A 175 13.99 2.76 9.73
C LEU A 175 13.08 3.99 9.84
N ILE A 176 13.62 5.17 9.52
CA ILE A 176 12.88 6.43 9.59
C ILE A 176 11.71 6.45 8.60
N VAL A 177 11.92 6.02 7.36
CA VAL A 177 10.84 5.96 6.35
C VAL A 177 9.75 5.00 6.79
N ARG A 178 10.11 3.84 7.35
CA ARG A 178 9.12 2.92 7.92
C ARG A 178 8.34 3.57 9.07
N ASP A 179 9.04 4.21 10.00
CA ASP A 179 8.42 4.84 11.17
C ASP A 179 7.51 6.02 10.76
N LEU A 180 7.89 6.77 9.72
CA LEU A 180 7.01 7.76 9.09
C LEU A 180 5.73 7.12 8.54
N MET A 181 5.84 5.98 7.84
CA MET A 181 4.67 5.32 7.25
C MET A 181 3.69 4.79 8.30
N VAL A 182 4.19 3.97 9.24
CA VAL A 182 3.33 3.15 10.10
C VAL A 182 3.41 3.48 11.60
N GLY A 183 4.21 4.49 11.96
CA GLY A 183 4.45 4.85 13.34
C GLY A 183 5.43 3.90 14.04
N ASN A 184 5.88 4.29 15.23
CA ASN A 184 6.74 3.46 16.07
C ASN A 184 6.56 3.82 17.55
N LYS A 185 5.91 2.92 18.30
CA LYS A 185 5.66 3.10 19.75
C LYS A 185 6.93 3.26 20.58
N ARG A 186 8.10 2.84 20.10
CA ARG A 186 9.38 3.02 20.80
C ARG A 186 9.75 4.50 20.90
N LEU A 187 9.35 5.33 19.92
CA LEU A 187 9.61 6.77 19.91
C LEU A 187 8.93 7.49 21.09
N ILE A 188 7.81 6.99 21.59
CA ILE A 188 7.14 7.53 22.80
C ILE A 188 8.09 7.50 24.01
N ASN A 189 8.82 6.39 24.20
CA ASN A 189 9.76 6.24 25.32
C ASN A 189 10.99 7.14 25.18
N LEU A 190 11.25 7.64 23.97
CA LEU A 190 12.32 8.58 23.66
C LEU A 190 11.86 10.04 23.74
N GLY A 191 10.59 10.30 24.07
CA GLY A 191 10.00 11.64 24.20
C GLY A 191 9.31 12.15 22.93
N TYR A 192 9.33 11.37 21.84
CA TYR A 192 8.83 11.74 20.51
C TYR A 192 7.43 11.14 20.29
N THR A 193 6.45 11.65 21.04
CA THR A 193 5.07 11.12 21.00
C THR A 193 4.36 11.46 19.69
N GLU A 194 4.67 12.62 19.09
CA GLU A 194 4.12 13.02 17.80
C GLU A 194 4.65 12.11 16.67
N GLU A 195 5.96 11.91 16.61
CA GLU A 195 6.60 11.09 15.58
C GLU A 195 6.24 9.60 15.68
N ALA A 196 5.82 9.15 16.87
CA ALA A 196 5.40 7.78 17.12
C ALA A 196 4.12 7.37 16.40
N GLU A 197 3.24 8.31 16.05
CA GLU A 197 1.94 8.03 15.41
C GLU A 197 2.10 7.66 13.92
N GLY A 198 3.11 8.23 13.26
CA GLY A 198 3.30 8.10 11.81
C GLY A 198 2.16 8.72 11.01
N HIS A 199 2.06 8.34 9.74
CA HIS A 199 1.13 8.96 8.77
C HIS A 199 0.02 8.00 8.29
N ASN A 200 -0.17 6.85 8.95
CA ASN A 200 -1.14 5.80 8.54
C ASN A 200 -1.02 5.44 7.04
N ALA A 201 0.22 5.41 6.54
CA ALA A 201 0.50 5.24 5.14
C ALA A 201 0.54 3.74 4.77
N LEU A 202 -0.27 3.37 3.77
CA LEU A 202 -0.20 2.02 3.18
C LEU A 202 0.95 1.92 2.17
N VAL A 203 1.27 3.03 1.52
CA VAL A 203 2.29 3.15 0.49
C VAL A 203 2.95 4.53 0.58
N ALA A 204 4.22 4.63 0.23
CA ALA A 204 4.98 5.88 0.22
C ALA A 204 5.86 6.00 -1.02
N GLY A 205 6.29 7.23 -1.32
CA GLY A 205 7.32 7.52 -2.31
C GLY A 205 8.44 8.37 -1.72
N PHE A 206 9.68 8.11 -2.12
CA PHE A 206 10.83 8.92 -1.78
C PHE A 206 11.34 9.64 -3.03
N GLN A 207 11.36 10.97 -3.02
CA GLN A 207 11.76 11.79 -4.16
C GLN A 207 13.21 11.50 -4.58
N GLY A 208 14.14 11.55 -3.62
CA GLY A 208 15.57 11.35 -3.80
C GLY A 208 16.18 12.36 -4.79
N GLN A 209 16.11 12.03 -6.07
CA GLN A 209 16.70 12.86 -7.10
C GLN A 209 15.95 14.20 -7.26
N ARG A 210 16.65 15.34 -7.37
CA ARG A 210 18.12 15.50 -7.36
C ARG A 210 18.67 15.99 -6.03
N GLN A 211 17.90 16.79 -5.31
CA GLN A 211 18.34 17.59 -4.18
C GLN A 211 18.90 16.73 -3.02
N TRP A 212 18.28 15.57 -2.76
CA TRP A 212 18.81 14.66 -1.76
C TRP A 212 20.07 13.97 -2.25
N THR A 213 19.99 13.29 -3.39
CA THR A 213 21.08 12.45 -3.91
C THR A 213 22.30 13.23 -4.39
N ASP A 214 22.17 14.54 -4.61
CA ASP A 214 23.30 15.42 -4.92
C ASP A 214 24.16 15.71 -3.66
N HIS A 215 23.69 15.35 -2.46
CA HIS A 215 24.39 15.60 -1.20
C HIS A 215 24.49 14.39 -0.27
N PHE A 216 23.44 13.58 -0.17
CA PHE A 216 23.32 12.43 0.72
C PHE A 216 23.24 11.10 -0.06
N PRO A 217 23.51 9.95 0.58
CA PRO A 217 23.33 8.64 -0.01
C PRO A 217 21.92 8.47 -0.57
N ASN A 218 21.79 7.77 -1.70
CA ASN A 218 20.48 7.47 -2.25
C ASN A 218 19.66 6.54 -1.32
N GLY A 219 18.35 6.52 -1.55
CA GLY A 219 17.40 5.68 -0.80
C GLY A 219 17.33 4.25 -1.30
#